data_AF-E1Z7C0-F1
#
_entry.id   AF-E1Z7C0-F1
#
_cell.length_a   1.000
_cell.length_b   1.000
_cell.length_c   1.000
_cell.angle_alpha   90.00
_cell.angle_beta   90.00
_cell.angle_gamma   90.00
#
_symmetry.space_group_name_H-M   'P 1'
#
loop_
_entity.id
_entity.type
_entity.pdbx_description
1 polymer ?
#
loop_
_entity_poly.entity_id
_entity_poly.type
_entity_poly.pdbx_seq_one_letter_code
_entity_poly.pdbx_strand_id
1 'polypeptide(L)'
;MEVEVKLRLAGPEAHAALAAALQPAHRATHQQENFFFDGASQELSSQRVVLRMRFYNKDAKALITVKGKQVLKDGIGRAPEEEETVDPAAARAFLTDPDRLLNLGTPLLEGLKSSTGVQQLVCLGGFNNTRQEFEWGGHLLELDETQYEWGRLYELECESAEPERLRQELEAYLTQLGVGYKYSTTTKFANFRNKTLE
;
A
#
# COMPACT_ATOMS: atom_id res chain seq x y z
N MET A 1 9.18 5.90 -10.73
CA MET A 1 8.25 6.70 -9.91
C MET A 1 6.90 6.08 -10.11
N GLU A 2 6.32 5.54 -9.05
CA GLU A 2 4.97 4.99 -9.02
C GLU A 2 3.96 6.14 -9.15
N VAL A 3 2.93 5.95 -9.98
CA VAL A 3 1.84 6.90 -10.21
C VAL A 3 0.51 6.17 -10.26
N GLU A 4 -0.35 6.41 -9.27
CA GLU A 4 -1.61 5.70 -9.11
C GLU A 4 -2.80 6.64 -8.95
N VAL A 5 -3.95 6.24 -9.48
CA VAL A 5 -5.25 6.78 -9.05
C VAL A 5 -5.66 6.05 -7.78
N LYS A 6 -6.11 6.80 -6.76
CA LYS A 6 -6.47 6.29 -5.44
C LYS A 6 -7.78 6.92 -4.97
N LEU A 7 -8.84 6.13 -4.99
CA LEU A 7 -10.19 6.53 -4.61
C LEU A 7 -10.59 5.80 -3.34
N ARG A 8 -11.20 6.53 -2.40
CA ARG A 8 -11.76 5.95 -1.19
C ARG A 8 -13.24 5.69 -1.36
N LEU A 9 -13.65 4.44 -1.18
CA LEU A 9 -15.04 4.03 -1.24
C LEU A 9 -15.78 4.39 0.06
N ALA A 10 -17.07 4.67 -0.05
CA ALA A 10 -17.88 5.15 1.08
C ALA A 10 -18.00 4.13 2.23
N GLY A 11 -17.85 2.84 1.96
CA GLY A 11 -17.99 1.78 2.95
C GLY A 11 -18.07 0.38 2.34
N PRO A 12 -18.41 -0.63 3.17
CA PRO A 12 -18.45 -2.04 2.74
C PRO A 12 -19.47 -2.31 1.63
N GLU A 13 -20.62 -1.61 1.63
CA GLU A 13 -21.64 -1.77 0.59
C GLU A 13 -21.15 -1.26 -0.77
N ALA A 14 -20.47 -0.11 -0.80
CA ALA A 14 -19.84 0.44 -2.00
C ALA A 14 -18.75 -0.49 -2.55
N HIS A 15 -17.92 -1.04 -1.66
CA HIS A 15 -16.90 -2.03 -2.00
C HIS A 15 -17.51 -3.32 -2.57
N ALA A 16 -18.55 -3.86 -1.92
CA ALA A 16 -19.22 -5.08 -2.38
C ALA A 16 -19.93 -4.90 -3.73
N ALA A 17 -20.60 -3.76 -3.93
CA ALA A 17 -21.25 -3.43 -5.19
C ALA A 17 -20.25 -3.33 -6.34
N LEU A 18 -19.11 -2.67 -6.12
CA LEU A 18 -18.04 -2.58 -7.12
C LEU A 18 -17.41 -3.94 -7.41
N ALA A 19 -17.10 -4.74 -6.39
CA ALA A 19 -16.58 -6.09 -6.55
C ALA A 19 -17.53 -6.96 -7.39
N ALA A 20 -18.84 -6.90 -7.10
CA ALA A 20 -19.84 -7.64 -7.86
C ALA A 20 -19.90 -7.22 -9.33
N ALA A 21 -19.77 -5.90 -9.62
CA ALA A 21 -19.75 -5.38 -10.98
C ALA A 21 -18.48 -5.79 -11.76
N LEU A 22 -17.33 -5.88 -11.08
CA LEU A 22 -16.05 -6.25 -11.68
C LEU A 22 -15.82 -7.77 -11.75
N GLN A 23 -16.65 -8.58 -11.08
CA GLN A 23 -16.46 -10.02 -10.94
C GLN A 23 -16.16 -10.79 -12.23
N PRO A 24 -16.78 -10.48 -13.39
CA PRO A 24 -16.44 -11.16 -14.64
C PRO A 24 -14.98 -11.01 -15.09
N ALA A 25 -14.28 -9.99 -14.60
CA ALA A 25 -12.89 -9.70 -14.92
C ALA A 25 -11.94 -9.90 -13.72
N HIS A 26 -12.38 -10.66 -12.70
CA HIS A 26 -11.55 -11.04 -11.56
C HIS A 26 -10.29 -11.80 -12.02
N ARG A 27 -9.15 -11.42 -11.47
CA ARG A 27 -7.86 -12.08 -11.71
C ARG A 27 -7.38 -12.85 -10.49
N ALA A 28 -7.34 -12.20 -9.34
CA ALA A 28 -6.76 -12.76 -8.13
C ALA A 28 -7.30 -12.09 -6.87
N THR A 29 -7.16 -12.80 -5.75
CA THR A 29 -7.37 -12.24 -4.41
C THR A 29 -6.16 -12.55 -3.55
N HIS A 30 -5.61 -11.52 -2.93
CA HIS A 30 -4.41 -11.59 -2.09
C HIS A 30 -4.73 -11.16 -0.67
N GLN A 31 -4.31 -11.99 0.29
CA GLN A 31 -4.25 -11.62 1.70
C GLN A 31 -2.89 -11.02 1.99
N GLN A 32 -2.83 -9.75 2.40
CA GLN A 32 -1.59 -9.03 2.64
C GLN A 32 -1.44 -8.67 4.11
N GLU A 33 -0.28 -8.92 4.68
CA GLU A 33 0.12 -8.38 5.99
C GLU A 33 1.20 -7.32 5.75
N ASN A 34 0.95 -6.08 6.18
CA ASN A 34 1.86 -4.96 5.97
C ASN A 34 2.47 -4.55 7.31
N PHE A 35 3.77 -4.79 7.50
CA PHE A 35 4.53 -4.36 8.66
C PHE A 35 5.47 -3.21 8.28
N PHE A 36 5.65 -2.27 9.19
CA PHE A 36 6.43 -1.06 8.94
C PHE A 36 7.58 -0.93 9.92
N PHE A 37 8.63 -0.29 9.46
CA PHE A 37 9.85 -0.07 10.23
C PHE A 37 10.26 1.39 10.16
N ASP A 38 10.88 1.87 11.22
CA ASP A 38 11.53 3.17 11.28
C ASP A 38 12.77 3.07 12.14
N GLY A 39 13.60 4.11 12.12
CA GLY A 39 14.68 4.22 13.09
C GLY A 39 14.13 4.57 14.48
N ALA A 40 14.92 4.25 15.51
CA ALA A 40 14.55 4.48 16.90
C ALA A 40 14.25 5.97 17.21
N SER A 41 14.78 6.89 16.41
CA SER A 41 14.57 8.34 16.52
C SER A 41 13.67 8.89 15.40
N GLN A 42 12.93 8.03 14.68
CA GLN A 42 12.06 8.39 13.56
C GLN A 42 12.80 8.97 12.34
N GLU A 43 14.01 8.48 12.10
CA GLU A 43 14.91 8.91 11.03
C GLU A 43 14.25 8.82 9.65
N LEU A 44 13.50 7.75 9.37
CA LEU A 44 12.82 7.55 8.08
C LEU A 44 11.61 8.47 7.98
N SER A 45 10.73 8.47 8.98
CA SER A 45 9.52 9.31 8.96
C SER A 45 9.84 10.80 8.88
N SER A 46 10.88 11.28 9.57
CA SER A 46 11.31 12.69 9.51
C SER A 46 11.72 13.12 8.09
N GLN A 47 12.18 12.17 7.28
CA GLN A 47 12.57 12.33 5.89
C GLN A 47 11.46 11.91 4.90
N ARG A 48 10.28 11.56 5.41
CA ARG A 48 9.12 11.07 4.64
C ARG A 48 9.45 9.82 3.82
N VAL A 49 10.26 8.94 4.39
CA VAL A 49 10.57 7.61 3.85
C VAL A 49 9.79 6.57 4.64
N VAL A 50 9.24 5.58 3.94
CA VAL A 50 8.49 4.46 4.52
C VAL A 50 9.19 3.16 4.13
N LEU A 51 9.67 2.42 5.12
CA LEU A 51 10.16 1.05 4.96
C LEU A 51 9.04 0.09 5.36
N ARG A 52 8.65 -0.79 4.43
CA ARG A 52 7.57 -1.77 4.62
C ARG A 52 8.08 -3.17 4.30
N MET A 53 7.71 -4.12 5.15
CA MET A 53 7.67 -5.55 4.81
C MET A 53 6.23 -5.93 4.52
N ARG A 54 6.00 -6.54 3.35
CA ARG A 54 4.68 -7.09 2.99
C ARG A 54 4.77 -8.59 2.79
N PHE A 55 3.90 -9.32 3.48
CA PHE A 55 3.68 -10.74 3.27
C PHE A 55 2.40 -10.96 2.45
N TYR A 56 2.40 -11.94 1.56
CA TYR A 56 1.25 -12.34 0.76
C TYR A 56 0.84 -13.77 1.08
N ASN A 57 -0.47 -13.97 1.28
CA ASN A 57 -1.12 -15.25 1.52
C ASN A 57 -0.39 -16.04 2.62
N LYS A 58 -0.21 -15.36 3.77
CA LYS A 58 0.73 -15.74 4.84
C LYS A 58 2.16 -15.67 4.31
N ASP A 59 2.86 -16.78 4.17
CA ASP A 59 4.28 -16.82 3.84
C ASP A 59 4.55 -17.27 2.40
N ALA A 60 3.59 -17.08 1.48
CA ALA A 60 3.78 -17.49 0.09
C ALA A 60 4.74 -16.56 -0.67
N LYS A 61 4.80 -15.28 -0.29
CA LYS A 61 5.70 -14.27 -0.86
C LYS A 61 5.93 -13.15 0.16
N ALA A 62 7.14 -12.60 0.21
CA ALA A 62 7.49 -11.45 1.04
C ALA A 62 8.25 -10.40 0.22
N LEU A 63 7.93 -9.12 0.42
CA LEU A 63 8.58 -7.98 -0.24
C LEU A 63 9.03 -6.95 0.77
N ILE A 64 10.23 -6.45 0.57
CA ILE A 64 10.68 -5.18 1.14
C ILE A 64 10.31 -4.09 0.15
N THR A 65 9.68 -3.02 0.64
CA THR A 65 9.38 -1.81 -0.12
C THR A 65 10.00 -0.62 0.60
N VAL A 66 10.75 0.20 -0.12
CA VAL A 66 11.11 1.56 0.32
C VAL A 66 10.31 2.56 -0.52
N LYS A 67 9.37 3.26 0.11
CA LYS A 67 8.68 4.40 -0.53
C LYS A 67 9.30 5.71 -0.05
N GLY A 68 9.67 6.56 -0.99
CA GLY A 68 10.12 7.92 -0.71
C GLY A 68 8.96 8.87 -0.44
N LYS A 69 9.24 10.17 -0.51
CA LYS A 69 8.24 11.23 -0.28
C LYS A 69 7.05 11.10 -1.23
N GLN A 70 5.93 10.64 -0.70
CA GLN A 70 4.67 10.55 -1.42
C GLN A 70 3.96 11.90 -1.50
N VAL A 71 3.39 12.19 -2.66
CA VAL A 71 2.46 13.30 -2.89
C VAL A 71 1.13 12.70 -3.31
N LEU A 72 0.08 12.97 -2.55
CA LEU A 72 -1.29 12.57 -2.86
C LEU A 72 -2.12 13.83 -3.02
N LYS A 73 -2.62 14.06 -4.24
CA LYS A 73 -3.41 15.25 -4.57
C LYS A 73 -4.47 14.88 -5.60
N ASP A 74 -5.70 15.32 -5.37
CA ASP A 74 -6.84 15.12 -6.26
C ASP A 74 -7.05 13.63 -6.65
N GLY A 75 -6.79 12.72 -5.70
CA GLY A 75 -6.93 11.28 -5.91
C GLY A 75 -5.81 10.66 -6.73
N ILE A 76 -4.68 11.34 -6.93
CA ILE A 76 -3.50 10.80 -7.62
C ILE A 76 -2.30 10.78 -6.68
N GLY A 77 -1.78 9.58 -6.43
CA GLY A 77 -0.57 9.32 -5.64
C GLY A 77 0.67 9.27 -6.52
N ARG A 78 1.76 9.89 -6.07
CA ARG A 78 3.08 9.83 -6.72
C ARG A 78 4.16 9.59 -5.69
N ALA A 79 5.00 8.58 -5.86
CA ALA A 79 6.12 8.30 -4.96
C ALA A 79 7.30 7.64 -5.71
N PRO A 80 8.56 7.95 -5.35
CA PRO A 80 9.66 7.03 -5.60
C PRO A 80 9.37 5.73 -4.83
N GLU A 81 9.50 4.60 -5.51
CA GLU A 81 9.32 3.29 -4.91
C GLU A 81 10.38 2.35 -5.48
N GLU A 82 11.00 1.60 -4.59
CA GLU A 82 11.88 0.49 -4.92
C GLU A 82 11.45 -0.72 -4.07
N GLU A 83 11.39 -1.88 -4.72
CA GLU A 83 10.95 -3.12 -4.09
C GLU A 83 11.93 -4.25 -4.40
N GLU A 84 12.09 -5.16 -3.43
CA GLU A 84 12.79 -6.41 -3.63
C GLU A 84 12.08 -7.57 -2.93
N THR A 85 12.14 -8.75 -3.54
CA THR A 85 11.58 -9.97 -2.94
C THR A 85 12.60 -10.58 -1.99
N VAL A 86 12.11 -11.11 -0.86
CA VAL A 86 12.91 -11.83 0.13
C VAL A 86 12.26 -13.16 0.47
N ASP A 87 13.06 -14.07 1.04
CA ASP A 87 12.55 -15.33 1.57
C ASP A 87 11.56 -15.05 2.73
N PRO A 88 10.28 -15.46 2.62
CA PRO A 88 9.30 -15.26 3.67
C PRO A 88 9.71 -15.86 5.03
N ALA A 89 10.39 -17.00 5.03
CA ALA A 89 10.81 -17.66 6.26
C ALA A 89 11.84 -16.81 7.02
N ALA A 90 12.82 -16.25 6.30
CA ALA A 90 13.77 -15.29 6.87
C ALA A 90 13.09 -13.98 7.28
N ALA A 91 12.17 -13.47 6.46
CA ALA A 91 11.53 -12.18 6.67
C ALA A 91 10.71 -12.10 7.96
N ARG A 92 10.12 -13.21 8.42
CA ARG A 92 9.40 -13.23 9.71
C ARG A 92 10.30 -12.91 10.89
N ALA A 93 11.57 -13.30 10.85
CA ALA A 93 12.53 -12.98 11.91
C ALA A 93 12.80 -11.48 12.03
N PHE A 94 12.62 -10.71 10.94
CA PHE A 94 12.80 -9.26 10.95
C PHE A 94 11.78 -8.53 11.81
N LEU A 95 10.59 -9.12 12.01
CA LEU A 95 9.55 -8.52 12.85
C LEU A 95 9.96 -8.50 14.33
N THR A 96 10.73 -9.50 14.77
CA THR A 96 11.21 -9.63 16.14
C THR A 96 12.64 -9.11 16.33
N ASP A 97 13.42 -9.08 15.26
CA ASP A 97 14.80 -8.60 15.23
C ASP A 97 15.01 -7.70 14.00
N PRO A 98 14.53 -6.43 14.04
CA PRO A 98 14.54 -5.52 12.89
C PRO A 98 15.93 -5.20 12.35
N ASP A 99 16.97 -5.32 13.17
CA ASP A 99 18.34 -5.09 12.72
C ASP A 99 18.79 -6.17 11.72
N ARG A 100 18.17 -7.35 11.70
CA ARG A 100 18.40 -8.34 10.63
C ARG A 100 17.91 -7.87 9.27
N LEU A 101 16.79 -7.13 9.23
CA LEU A 101 16.33 -6.49 8.01
C LEU A 101 17.35 -5.45 7.57
N LEU A 102 17.71 -4.53 8.46
CA LEU A 102 18.66 -3.46 8.13
C LEU A 102 19.98 -4.04 7.61
N ASN A 103 20.48 -5.12 8.21
CA ASN A 103 21.77 -5.73 7.88
C ASN A 103 21.71 -6.83 6.80
N LEU A 104 20.61 -6.93 6.04
CA LEU A 104 20.50 -7.90 4.95
C LEU A 104 21.54 -7.68 3.83
N GLY A 105 22.06 -6.45 3.70
CA GLY A 105 23.16 -6.11 2.79
C GLY A 105 22.74 -6.01 1.32
N THR A 106 21.44 -5.83 1.05
CA THR A 106 20.94 -5.62 -0.31
C THR A 106 21.22 -4.19 -0.78
N PRO A 107 21.34 -3.94 -2.10
CA PRO A 107 21.52 -2.58 -2.63
C PRO A 107 20.44 -1.61 -2.15
N LEU A 108 19.18 -2.06 -2.05
CA LEU A 108 18.06 -1.27 -1.55
C LEU A 108 18.30 -0.78 -0.12
N LEU A 109 18.71 -1.67 0.78
CA LEU A 109 18.88 -1.36 2.20
C LEU A 109 20.18 -0.60 2.49
N GLU A 110 21.24 -0.85 1.73
CA GLU A 110 22.46 -0.03 1.78
C GLU A 110 22.20 1.40 1.28
N GLY A 111 21.37 1.54 0.22
CA GLY A 111 20.90 2.84 -0.26
C GLY A 111 20.05 3.56 0.79
N LEU A 112 19.14 2.85 1.45
CA LEU A 112 18.32 3.40 2.55
C LEU A 112 19.19 3.91 3.71
N LYS A 113 20.16 3.10 4.18
CA LYS A 113 21.11 3.50 5.24
C LYS A 113 21.89 4.75 4.85
N SER A 114 22.47 4.73 3.66
CA SER A 114 23.33 5.82 3.19
C SER A 114 22.57 7.14 3.03
N SER A 115 21.32 7.07 2.54
CA SER A 115 20.50 8.26 2.28
C SER A 115 19.84 8.84 3.53
N THR A 116 19.52 8.00 4.52
CA THR A 116 18.75 8.44 5.71
C THR A 116 19.57 8.53 6.99
N GLY A 117 20.73 7.86 7.05
CA GLY A 117 21.57 7.78 8.24
C GLY A 117 21.05 6.85 9.33
N VAL A 118 20.00 6.05 9.06
CA VAL A 118 19.44 5.10 10.03
C VAL A 118 20.46 4.02 10.41
N GLN A 119 20.62 3.77 11.71
CA GLN A 119 21.58 2.79 12.24
C GLN A 119 20.94 1.58 12.93
N GLN A 120 19.70 1.73 13.39
CA GLN A 120 18.94 0.69 14.07
C GLN A 120 17.48 0.82 13.63
N LEU A 121 16.77 -0.30 13.53
CA LEU A 121 15.34 -0.31 13.22
C LEU A 121 14.50 -0.73 14.41
N VAL A 122 13.28 -0.22 14.46
CA VAL A 122 12.20 -0.73 15.29
C VAL A 122 11.03 -1.16 14.41
N CYS A 123 10.38 -2.27 14.76
CA CYS A 123 9.12 -2.66 14.12
C CYS A 123 7.99 -1.82 14.71
N LEU A 124 7.29 -1.08 13.86
CA LEU A 124 6.16 -0.24 14.25
C LEU A 124 4.84 -1.03 14.41
N GLY A 125 4.86 -2.31 14.05
CA GLY A 125 3.65 -3.10 13.83
C GLY A 125 3.10 -2.91 12.41
N GLY A 126 1.82 -3.21 12.24
CA GLY A 126 1.24 -3.31 10.91
C GLY A 126 -0.28 -3.42 10.86
N PHE A 127 -0.78 -3.71 9.67
CA PHE A 127 -2.20 -3.95 9.39
C PHE A 127 -2.38 -4.96 8.25
N ASN A 128 -3.58 -5.51 8.16
CA ASN A 128 -3.95 -6.46 7.12
C ASN A 128 -4.69 -5.77 5.97
N ASN A 129 -4.54 -6.29 4.76
CA ASN A 129 -5.27 -5.83 3.58
C ASN A 129 -5.70 -7.04 2.74
N THR A 130 -6.98 -7.12 2.39
CA THR A 130 -7.45 -8.01 1.32
C THR A 130 -7.48 -7.20 0.03
N ARG A 131 -6.68 -7.61 -0.95
CA ARG A 131 -6.66 -7.01 -2.29
C ARG A 131 -7.32 -7.94 -3.28
N GLN A 132 -8.31 -7.44 -4.01
CA GLN A 132 -8.87 -8.11 -5.18
C GLN A 132 -8.39 -7.40 -6.43
N GLU A 133 -7.88 -8.17 -7.39
CA GLU A 133 -7.36 -7.66 -8.64
C GLU A 133 -8.32 -7.96 -9.78
N PHE A 134 -8.58 -6.96 -10.62
CA PHE A 134 -9.48 -7.06 -11.78
C PHE A 134 -8.84 -6.47 -13.02
N GLU A 135 -9.10 -7.10 -14.18
CA GLU A 135 -8.74 -6.51 -15.47
C GLU A 135 -9.85 -5.54 -15.92
N TRP A 136 -9.49 -4.30 -16.26
CA TRP A 136 -10.47 -3.30 -16.67
C TRP A 136 -9.88 -2.34 -17.68
N GLY A 137 -10.37 -2.37 -18.92
CA GLY A 137 -9.92 -1.44 -19.96
C GLY A 137 -8.42 -1.52 -20.27
N GLY A 138 -7.77 -2.67 -20.06
CA GLY A 138 -6.32 -2.84 -20.19
C GLY A 138 -5.51 -2.43 -18.95
N HIS A 139 -6.18 -2.03 -17.88
CA HIS A 139 -5.59 -1.71 -16.59
C HIS A 139 -5.81 -2.82 -15.56
N LEU A 140 -4.99 -2.83 -14.51
CA LEU A 140 -5.17 -3.67 -13.33
C LEU A 140 -5.77 -2.82 -12.22
N LEU A 141 -7.04 -3.05 -11.91
CA LEU A 141 -7.69 -2.44 -10.75
C LEU A 141 -7.38 -3.23 -9.50
N GLU A 142 -7.02 -2.53 -8.44
CA GLU A 142 -6.78 -3.09 -7.12
C GLU A 142 -7.86 -2.58 -6.16
N LEU A 143 -8.78 -3.47 -5.79
CA LEU A 143 -9.86 -3.19 -4.85
C LEU A 143 -9.46 -3.69 -3.47
N ASP A 144 -9.27 -2.76 -2.55
CA ASP A 144 -8.72 -3.00 -1.23
C ASP A 144 -9.77 -2.93 -0.13
N GLU A 145 -9.72 -3.92 0.76
CA GLU A 145 -10.28 -3.88 2.11
C GLU A 145 -9.14 -3.92 3.12
N THR A 146 -8.82 -2.76 3.70
CA THR A 146 -7.79 -2.61 4.73
C THR A 146 -8.39 -2.71 6.12
N GLN A 147 -7.83 -3.58 6.95
CA GLN A 147 -8.23 -3.83 8.32
C GLN A 147 -7.15 -3.34 9.28
N TYR A 148 -7.47 -2.28 10.01
CA TYR A 148 -6.73 -1.80 11.18
C TYR A 148 -7.37 -2.33 12.48
N GLU A 149 -6.70 -2.18 13.61
CA GLU A 149 -7.28 -2.54 14.92
C GLU A 149 -8.54 -1.72 15.26
N TRP A 150 -8.63 -0.47 14.78
CA TRP A 150 -9.72 0.46 15.07
C TRP A 150 -10.80 0.53 13.96
N GLY A 151 -10.68 -0.27 12.90
CA GLY A 151 -11.73 -0.37 11.89
C GLY A 151 -11.23 -0.67 10.48
N ARG A 152 -12.14 -0.57 9.52
CA ARG A 152 -11.93 -0.92 8.12
C ARG A 152 -12.02 0.28 7.19
N LEU A 153 -11.35 0.12 6.06
CA LEU A 153 -11.11 1.16 5.08
C LEU A 153 -11.14 0.51 3.70
N TYR A 154 -11.78 1.16 2.74
CA TYR A 154 -12.04 0.58 1.42
C TYR A 154 -11.54 1.53 0.34
N GLU A 155 -10.69 1.04 -0.55
CA GLU A 155 -10.05 1.85 -1.58
C GLU A 155 -10.06 1.13 -2.93
N LEU A 156 -10.14 1.90 -4.00
CA LEU A 156 -9.88 1.47 -5.36
C LEU A 156 -8.60 2.17 -5.83
N GLU A 157 -7.62 1.37 -6.23
CA GLU A 157 -6.33 1.83 -6.73
C GLU A 157 -6.11 1.34 -8.16
N CYS A 158 -5.39 2.13 -8.95
CA CYS A 158 -4.94 1.71 -10.27
C CYS A 158 -3.73 2.51 -10.72
N GLU A 159 -2.61 1.82 -10.99
CA GLU A 159 -1.41 2.44 -11.56
C GLU A 159 -1.64 2.82 -13.03
N SER A 160 -1.15 3.99 -13.45
CA SER A 160 -1.24 4.43 -14.84
C SER A 160 -0.25 5.53 -15.20
N ALA A 161 0.23 5.49 -16.44
CA ALA A 161 0.98 6.59 -17.05
C ALA A 161 0.09 7.80 -17.42
N GLU A 162 -1.23 7.61 -17.49
CA GLU A 162 -2.23 8.64 -17.80
C GLU A 162 -3.25 8.78 -16.64
N PRO A 163 -2.82 9.15 -15.42
CA PRO A 163 -3.65 9.04 -14.23
C PRO A 163 -4.85 10.01 -14.23
N GLU A 164 -4.73 11.20 -14.84
CA GLU A 164 -5.84 12.15 -14.91
C GLU A 164 -6.99 11.61 -15.78
N ARG A 165 -6.66 11.00 -16.92
CA ARG A 165 -7.63 10.38 -17.82
C ARG A 165 -8.27 9.16 -17.16
N LEU A 166 -7.44 8.24 -16.65
CA LEU A 166 -7.91 7.03 -15.98
C LEU A 166 -8.84 7.39 -14.80
N ARG A 167 -8.48 8.40 -14.01
CA ARG A 167 -9.30 8.86 -12.89
C ARG A 167 -10.69 9.30 -13.39
N GLN A 168 -10.79 10.08 -14.46
CA GLN A 168 -12.10 10.48 -15.01
C GLN A 168 -12.93 9.29 -15.48
N GLU A 169 -12.29 8.29 -16.12
CA GLU A 169 -12.96 7.07 -16.58
C GLU A 169 -13.47 6.25 -15.38
N LEU A 170 -12.68 6.12 -14.31
CA LEU A 170 -13.08 5.48 -13.06
C LEU A 170 -14.20 6.23 -12.34
N GLU A 171 -14.13 7.56 -12.26
CA GLU A 171 -15.18 8.40 -11.68
C GLU A 171 -16.52 8.21 -12.40
N ALA A 172 -16.49 8.18 -13.74
CA ALA A 172 -17.68 7.94 -14.56
C ALA A 172 -18.25 6.54 -14.33
N TYR A 173 -17.39 5.52 -14.27
CA TYR A 173 -17.79 4.14 -14.01
C TYR A 173 -18.44 3.97 -12.62
N LEU A 174 -17.82 4.53 -11.58
CA LEU A 174 -18.37 4.49 -10.22
C LEU A 174 -19.72 5.23 -10.14
N THR A 175 -19.84 6.38 -10.82
CA THR A 175 -21.09 7.15 -10.88
C THR A 175 -22.20 6.37 -11.57
N GLN A 176 -21.89 5.69 -12.68
CA GLN A 176 -22.85 4.84 -13.39
C GLN A 176 -23.37 3.68 -12.51
N LEU A 177 -22.50 3.11 -11.67
CA LEU A 177 -22.86 2.05 -10.74
C LEU A 177 -23.57 2.55 -9.46
N GLY A 178 -23.64 3.87 -9.24
CA GLY A 178 -24.12 4.44 -7.99
C GLY A 178 -23.21 4.15 -6.79
N VAL A 179 -21.92 3.88 -7.03
CA VAL A 179 -20.93 3.58 -6.00
C VAL A 179 -20.38 4.89 -5.44
N GLY A 180 -20.64 5.16 -4.16
CA GLY A 180 -20.12 6.35 -3.48
C GLY A 180 -18.61 6.28 -3.25
N TYR A 181 -17.91 7.35 -3.59
CA TYR A 181 -16.46 7.49 -3.37
C TYR A 181 -16.06 8.95 -3.07
N LYS A 182 -14.83 9.12 -2.61
CA LYS A 182 -14.11 10.40 -2.51
C LYS A 182 -12.65 10.19 -2.94
N TYR A 183 -11.91 11.26 -3.20
CA TYR A 183 -10.47 11.14 -3.38
C TYR A 183 -9.79 10.75 -2.08
N SER A 184 -8.88 9.77 -2.12
CA SER A 184 -8.00 9.51 -0.98
C SER A 184 -7.11 10.74 -0.76
N THR A 185 -7.05 11.21 0.48
CA THR A 185 -6.19 12.34 0.91
C THR A 185 -5.06 11.91 1.83
N THR A 186 -5.12 10.67 2.31
CA THR A 186 -4.17 10.03 3.22
C THR A 186 -3.74 8.69 2.64
N THR A 187 -2.60 8.21 3.10
CA THR A 187 -2.08 6.89 2.72
C THR A 187 -2.50 5.86 3.77
N LYS A 188 -2.57 4.58 3.40
CA LYS A 188 -2.84 3.51 4.36
C LYS A 188 -1.87 3.54 5.56
N PHE A 189 -0.60 3.88 5.33
CA PHE A 189 0.40 4.03 6.39
C PHE A 189 0.16 5.28 7.26
N ALA A 190 -0.23 6.41 6.67
CA ALA A 190 -0.59 7.60 7.44
C ALA A 190 -1.79 7.31 8.36
N ASN A 191 -2.81 6.60 7.85
CA ASN A 191 -3.97 6.17 8.63
C ASN A 191 -3.56 5.23 9.77
N PHE A 192 -2.64 4.29 9.51
CA PHE A 192 -2.04 3.44 10.53
C PHE A 192 -1.34 4.24 11.64
N ARG A 193 -0.43 5.14 11.27
CA ARG A 193 0.36 5.91 12.24
C ARG A 193 -0.49 6.83 13.11
N ASN A 194 -1.51 7.44 12.51
CA ASN A 194 -2.40 8.39 13.18
C ASN A 194 -3.60 7.74 13.86
N LYS A 195 -3.75 6.41 13.77
CA LYS A 195 -4.89 5.65 14.29
C LYS A 195 -6.24 6.22 13.84
N THR A 196 -6.35 6.50 12.54
CA THR A 196 -7.53 7.14 11.95
C THR A 196 -8.08 6.33 10.78
N LEU A 197 -9.31 6.66 10.39
CA LEU A 197 -9.97 6.18 9.18
C LEU A 197 -10.34 7.38 8.29
N GLU A 198 -9.56 8.45 8.27
CA GLU A 198 -9.82 9.63 7.41
C GLU A 198 -9.49 9.40 5.94
#